data_AF-A0A3P7KVH1-F1
#
_entry.id   AF-A0A3P7KVH1-F1
#
_cell.length_a   1.000
_cell.length_b   1.000
_cell.length_c   1.000
_cell.angle_alpha   90.00
_cell.angle_beta   90.00
_cell.angle_gamma   90.00
#
_symmetry.space_group_name_H-M   'P 1'
#
loop_
_entity.id
_entity.type
_entity.pdbx_description
1 polymer ?
#
loop_
_entity_poly.entity_id
_entity_poly.type
_entity_poly.pdbx_seq_one_letter_code
_entity_poly.pdbx_strand_id
1 'polypeptide(L)'
;MSIFTRLREFDAYTKPMEDFRVKTLSGGMVSVIASVVIILLAIQETSHFLAGDVVEQLYVDSTSSDVRLDVHFDVTFHRLPCAFITVDVMDVSSENQDNVQNDVFKLRLDSHGQNVTDDVQKIEVNQNNTAVEAVTTPKCGSCYGALPEGSCCNTCEEVKEAYQLRGWQVNIDEVVQCKVRNITKVLNLML
;
A
#
# COMPACT_ATOMS: atom_id res chain seq x y z
N MET A 1 -60.11 -18.42 28.14
CA MET A 1 -59.90 -18.53 29.60
C MET A 1 -58.85 -17.52 29.99
N SER A 2 -59.22 -16.57 30.84
CA SER A 2 -58.49 -15.30 31.02
C SER A 2 -57.08 -15.48 31.57
N ILE A 3 -56.09 -14.75 31.04
CA ILE A 3 -54.69 -14.74 31.50
C ILE A 3 -54.62 -14.43 33.01
N PHE A 4 -55.55 -13.62 33.52
CA PHE A 4 -55.70 -13.32 34.95
C PHE A 4 -55.94 -14.54 35.84
N THR A 5 -56.66 -15.56 35.36
CA THR A 5 -56.88 -16.79 36.14
C THR A 5 -55.60 -17.62 36.25
N ARG A 6 -54.72 -17.58 35.24
CA ARG A 6 -53.41 -18.27 35.27
C ARG A 6 -52.37 -17.54 36.12
N LEU A 7 -52.38 -16.21 36.11
CA LEU A 7 -51.53 -15.40 37.01
C LEU A 7 -51.85 -15.63 38.49
N ARG A 8 -53.12 -15.93 38.81
CA ARG A 8 -53.54 -16.26 40.19
C ARG A 8 -53.00 -17.63 40.65
N GLU A 9 -52.67 -18.53 39.73
CA GLU A 9 -52.05 -19.84 40.03
C GLU A 9 -50.53 -19.72 40.22
N PHE A 10 -49.90 -18.63 39.76
CA PHE A 10 -48.48 -18.36 39.88
C PHE A 10 -48.14 -17.55 41.15
N ASP A 11 -48.69 -17.98 42.29
CA ASP A 11 -48.42 -17.41 43.60
C ASP A 11 -47.69 -18.46 44.44
N ALA A 12 -46.38 -18.27 44.63
CA ALA A 12 -45.52 -19.24 45.32
C ALA A 12 -45.71 -19.24 46.85
N TYR A 13 -46.44 -18.26 47.40
CA TYR A 13 -46.58 -18.05 48.84
C TYR A 13 -48.02 -18.24 49.32
N THR A 14 -48.19 -18.79 50.53
CA THR A 14 -49.51 -18.94 51.15
C THR A 14 -50.08 -17.58 51.55
N LYS A 15 -51.33 -17.30 51.18
CA LYS A 15 -51.96 -16.02 51.50
C LYS A 15 -52.29 -15.95 53.00
N PRO A 16 -51.89 -14.88 53.71
CA PRO A 16 -52.25 -14.71 55.11
C PRO A 16 -53.76 -14.48 55.29
N MET A 17 -54.28 -14.88 56.46
CA MET A 17 -55.68 -14.71 56.86
C MET A 17 -56.10 -13.23 56.79
N GLU A 18 -57.33 -12.96 56.33
CA GLU A 18 -57.75 -11.61 55.96
C GLU A 18 -57.80 -10.63 57.16
N ASP A 19 -57.95 -11.13 58.38
CA ASP A 19 -58.04 -10.32 59.62
C ASP A 19 -56.73 -9.62 60.00
N PHE A 20 -55.58 -10.07 59.46
CA PHE A 20 -54.28 -9.42 59.64
C PHE A 20 -53.83 -8.60 58.42
N ARG A 21 -54.69 -8.48 57.39
CA ARG A 21 -54.35 -7.85 56.11
C ARG A 21 -55.01 -6.48 55.97
N VAL A 22 -54.30 -5.43 56.40
CA VAL A 22 -54.72 -4.05 56.17
C VAL A 22 -54.31 -3.63 54.75
N LYS A 23 -55.29 -3.40 53.87
CA LYS A 23 -55.07 -2.89 52.51
C LYS A 23 -54.94 -1.37 52.56
N THR A 24 -53.74 -0.84 52.30
CA THR A 24 -53.50 0.60 52.18
C THR A 24 -53.34 0.98 50.71
N LEU A 25 -54.05 2.03 50.27
CA LEU A 25 -53.94 2.57 48.90
C LEU A 25 -52.52 3.09 48.61
N SER A 26 -51.89 3.72 49.60
CA SER A 26 -50.51 4.21 49.51
C SER A 26 -49.50 3.07 49.33
N GLY A 27 -49.64 1.96 50.07
CA GLY A 27 -48.78 0.78 49.93
C GLY A 27 -48.87 0.16 48.55
N GLY A 28 -50.08 0.03 47.99
CA GLY A 28 -50.27 -0.46 46.63
C GLY A 28 -49.62 0.42 45.56
N MET A 29 -49.72 1.74 45.70
CA MET A 29 -49.06 2.69 44.78
C MET A 29 -47.53 2.58 44.85
N VAL A 30 -46.97 2.49 46.06
CA VAL A 30 -45.51 2.31 46.26
C VAL A 30 -45.05 0.97 45.66
N SER A 31 -45.80 -0.11 45.83
CA SER A 31 -45.47 -1.41 45.24
C SER A 31 -45.46 -1.36 43.71
N VAL A 32 -46.43 -0.70 43.08
CA VAL A 32 -46.45 -0.58 41.61
C VAL A 32 -45.24 0.22 41.11
N ILE A 33 -44.92 1.34 41.74
CA ILE A 33 -43.76 2.17 41.37
C ILE A 33 -42.47 1.36 41.56
N ALA A 34 -42.32 0.67 42.69
CA ALA A 34 -41.15 -0.16 42.97
C ALA A 34 -41.00 -1.29 41.93
N SER A 35 -42.08 -1.98 41.57
CA SER A 35 -42.04 -3.02 40.53
C SER A 35 -41.62 -2.47 39.17
N VAL A 36 -42.10 -1.28 38.78
CA VAL A 36 -41.69 -0.65 37.51
C VAL A 36 -40.19 -0.33 37.52
N VAL A 37 -39.68 0.26 38.60
CA VAL A 37 -38.25 0.58 38.74
C VAL A 37 -37.39 -0.68 38.69
N ILE A 38 -37.79 -1.75 39.39
CA ILE A 38 -37.07 -3.04 39.39
C ILE A 38 -37.00 -3.62 37.97
N ILE A 39 -38.10 -3.60 37.22
CA ILE A 39 -38.12 -4.12 35.84
C ILE A 39 -37.20 -3.29 34.92
N LEU A 40 -37.25 -1.96 35.03
CA LEU A 40 -36.38 -1.07 34.24
C LEU A 40 -34.90 -1.31 34.53
N LEU A 41 -34.53 -1.40 35.81
CA LEU A 41 -33.15 -1.71 36.22
C LEU A 41 -32.73 -3.09 35.73
N ALA A 42 -33.59 -4.10 35.82
CA ALA A 42 -33.28 -5.45 35.35
C ALA A 42 -32.99 -5.48 33.84
N ILE A 43 -33.80 -4.77 33.03
CA ILE A 43 -33.58 -4.69 31.57
C ILE A 43 -32.26 -3.95 31.27
N GLN A 44 -32.00 -2.84 31.96
CA GLN A 44 -30.81 -2.03 31.74
C GLN A 44 -29.54 -2.76 32.14
N GLU A 45 -29.51 -3.40 33.31
CA GLU A 45 -28.38 -4.21 33.76
C GLU A 45 -28.15 -5.40 32.85
N THR A 46 -29.21 -6.07 32.41
CA THR A 46 -29.07 -7.20 31.47
C THR A 46 -28.49 -6.73 30.13
N SER A 47 -28.96 -5.58 29.61
CA SER A 47 -28.42 -5.01 28.37
C SER A 47 -26.97 -4.59 28.51
N HIS A 48 -26.61 -3.99 29.65
CA HIS A 48 -25.24 -3.60 29.95
C HIS A 48 -24.32 -4.82 30.13
N PHE A 49 -24.79 -5.88 30.80
CA PHE A 49 -24.03 -7.12 30.96
C PHE A 49 -23.78 -7.83 29.62
N LEU A 50 -24.74 -7.74 28.67
CA LEU A 50 -24.58 -8.27 27.32
C LEU A 50 -23.74 -7.37 26.41
N ALA A 51 -23.58 -6.09 26.76
CA ALA A 51 -22.67 -5.20 26.06
C ALA A 51 -21.24 -5.55 26.48
N GLY A 52 -20.49 -6.21 25.61
CA GLY A 52 -19.08 -6.54 25.86
C GLY A 52 -18.22 -5.28 25.82
N ASP A 53 -17.36 -5.11 26.83
CA ASP A 53 -16.32 -4.09 26.83
C ASP A 53 -15.09 -4.58 26.05
N VAL A 54 -14.60 -3.75 25.12
CA VAL A 54 -13.33 -3.99 24.43
C VAL A 54 -12.21 -3.44 25.29
N VAL A 55 -11.48 -4.33 25.97
CA VAL A 55 -10.29 -3.97 26.76
C VAL A 55 -9.05 -4.19 25.93
N GLU A 56 -8.38 -3.13 25.53
CA GLU A 56 -7.07 -3.19 24.88
C GLU A 56 -6.01 -3.56 25.91
N GLN A 57 -5.24 -4.62 25.61
CA GLN A 57 -4.14 -5.07 26.47
C GLN A 57 -2.84 -5.07 25.67
N LEU A 58 -1.79 -4.51 26.29
CA LEU A 58 -0.44 -4.58 25.74
C LEU A 58 0.20 -5.91 26.17
N TYR A 59 0.59 -6.73 25.21
CA TYR A 59 1.34 -7.96 25.45
C TYR A 59 2.74 -7.84 24.85
N VAL A 60 3.72 -8.51 25.47
CA VAL A 60 5.06 -8.61 24.90
C VAL A 60 4.99 -9.66 23.80
N ASP A 61 5.08 -9.21 22.55
CA ASP A 61 5.12 -10.11 21.42
C ASP A 61 6.42 -10.95 21.48
N SER A 62 6.26 -12.24 21.78
CA SER A 62 7.34 -13.22 21.81
C SER A 62 7.49 -13.95 20.48
N THR A 63 6.73 -13.58 19.44
CA THR A 63 6.93 -14.13 18.10
C THR A 63 8.33 -13.73 17.60
N SER A 64 8.99 -14.66 16.91
CA SER A 64 10.32 -14.44 16.36
C SER A 64 10.31 -13.24 15.41
N SER A 65 11.34 -12.39 15.46
CA SER A 65 11.52 -11.20 14.62
C SER A 65 11.59 -11.45 13.10
N ASP A 66 11.42 -12.70 12.64
CA ASP A 66 11.45 -13.10 11.22
C ASP A 66 10.06 -13.08 10.55
N VAL A 67 9.06 -12.45 11.19
CA VAL A 67 7.74 -12.25 10.58
C VAL A 67 7.84 -11.09 9.58
N ARG A 68 7.68 -11.40 8.30
CA ARG A 68 7.57 -10.38 7.24
C ARG A 68 6.19 -9.73 7.28
N LEU A 69 6.16 -8.41 7.31
CA LEU A 69 4.92 -7.64 7.25
C LEU A 69 4.51 -7.43 5.78
N ASP A 70 3.26 -7.74 5.48
CA ASP A 70 2.70 -7.59 4.14
C ASP A 70 2.12 -6.17 3.97
N VAL A 71 2.74 -5.36 3.11
CA VAL A 71 2.39 -3.96 2.89
C VAL A 71 1.69 -3.80 1.55
N HIS A 72 0.39 -3.51 1.59
CA HIS A 72 -0.39 -3.16 0.41
C HIS A 72 -0.54 -1.64 0.32
N PHE A 73 -0.14 -1.05 -0.82
CA PHE A 73 -0.31 0.39 -1.06
C PHE A 73 -0.70 0.67 -2.51
N ASP A 74 -1.52 1.72 -2.69
CA ASP A 74 -1.88 2.30 -3.97
C ASP A 74 -1.73 3.82 -3.86
N VAL A 75 -0.80 4.40 -4.62
CA VAL A 75 -0.42 5.81 -4.53
C VAL A 75 -0.36 6.40 -5.93
N THR A 76 -1.03 7.55 -6.12
CA THR A 76 -1.11 8.25 -7.40
C THR A 76 -0.36 9.59 -7.37
N PHE A 77 0.54 9.79 -8.33
CA PHE A 77 1.30 11.04 -8.47
C PHE A 77 0.87 11.83 -9.72
N HIS A 78 0.14 12.94 -9.51
CA HIS A 78 -0.44 13.72 -10.62
C HIS A 78 0.56 14.55 -11.42
N ARG A 79 1.73 14.89 -10.84
CA ARG A 79 2.73 15.78 -11.46
C ARG A 79 4.10 15.14 -11.59
N LEU A 80 4.20 13.82 -11.46
CA LEU A 80 5.45 13.07 -11.53
C LEU A 80 5.33 11.93 -12.55
N PRO A 81 6.21 11.84 -13.56
CA PRO A 81 6.21 10.73 -14.50
C PRO A 81 6.66 9.41 -13.84
N CYS A 82 6.05 8.30 -14.23
CA CYS A 82 6.40 6.95 -13.74
C CYS A 82 7.89 6.58 -13.93
N ALA A 83 8.54 7.15 -14.95
CA ALA A 83 9.95 6.91 -15.26
C ALA A 83 10.92 7.38 -14.15
N PHE A 84 10.52 8.35 -13.32
CA PHE A 84 11.36 8.90 -12.26
C PHE A 84 11.05 8.34 -10.87
N ILE A 85 10.06 7.46 -10.75
CA ILE A 85 9.66 6.86 -9.48
C ILE A 85 10.49 5.59 -9.27
N THR A 86 11.13 5.45 -8.12
CA THR A 86 11.71 4.17 -7.66
C THR A 86 11.02 3.78 -6.35
N VAL A 87 11.04 2.49 -6.05
CA VAL A 87 10.50 1.95 -4.80
C VAL A 87 11.62 1.16 -4.17
N ASP A 88 12.02 1.60 -2.98
CA ASP A 88 13.12 1.03 -2.22
C ASP A 88 12.62 0.70 -0.80
N VAL A 89 13.04 -0.45 -0.28
CA VAL A 89 12.64 -0.96 1.03
C VAL A 89 13.87 -1.11 1.89
N MET A 90 13.89 -0.37 3.00
CA MET A 90 14.98 -0.33 3.97
C MET A 90 14.44 -0.64 5.37
N ASP A 91 15.08 -1.56 6.07
CA ASP A 91 14.76 -1.88 7.46
C ASP A 91 15.58 -1.04 8.46
N VAL A 92 15.28 -1.11 9.76
CA VAL A 92 16.00 -0.42 10.85
C VAL A 92 17.49 -0.74 10.90
N SER A 93 17.89 -1.88 10.32
CA SER A 93 19.29 -2.26 10.13
C SER A 93 20.00 -1.47 9.03
N SER A 94 19.31 -0.54 8.36
CA SER A 94 19.78 0.25 7.21
C SER A 94 20.28 -0.61 6.04
N GLU A 95 19.84 -1.87 5.99
CA GLU A 95 20.12 -2.81 4.92
C GLU A 95 18.98 -2.76 3.90
N ASN A 96 19.33 -2.55 2.62
CA ASN A 96 18.36 -2.68 1.55
C ASN A 96 18.04 -4.16 1.38
N GLN A 97 16.75 -4.50 1.44
CA GLN A 97 16.33 -5.87 1.25
C GLN A 97 16.36 -6.20 -0.25
N ASP A 98 17.38 -6.90 -0.70
CA ASP A 98 17.42 -7.45 -2.06
C ASP A 98 16.44 -8.63 -2.18
N ASN A 99 15.81 -8.82 -3.36
CA ASN A 99 14.90 -9.93 -3.64
C ASN A 99 13.60 -9.94 -2.79
N VAL A 100 13.01 -8.76 -2.54
CA VAL A 100 11.66 -8.69 -1.98
C VAL A 100 10.66 -9.17 -3.04
N GLN A 101 9.88 -10.20 -2.72
CA GLN A 101 8.78 -10.65 -3.58
C GLN A 101 7.69 -9.57 -3.57
N ASN A 102 7.63 -8.81 -4.66
CA ASN A 102 6.72 -7.69 -4.81
C ASN A 102 5.89 -7.84 -6.07
N ASP A 103 4.60 -7.58 -5.93
CA ASP A 103 3.67 -7.35 -7.04
C ASP A 103 3.33 -5.85 -7.12
N VAL A 104 4.37 -5.02 -7.20
CA VAL A 104 4.23 -3.58 -7.36
C VAL A 104 4.34 -3.21 -8.84
N PHE A 105 3.36 -2.45 -9.30
CA PHE A 105 3.21 -2.10 -10.71
C PHE A 105 3.13 -0.58 -10.88
N LYS A 106 3.78 -0.05 -11.94
CA LYS A 106 3.60 1.34 -12.37
C LYS A 106 2.59 1.38 -13.50
N LEU A 107 1.55 2.18 -13.29
CA LEU A 107 0.57 2.49 -14.32
C LEU A 107 0.65 3.98 -14.65
N ARG A 108 0.69 4.29 -15.94
CA ARG A 108 0.60 5.68 -16.40
C ARG A 108 -0.86 6.10 -16.44
N LEU A 109 -1.17 7.16 -15.71
CA LEU A 109 -2.51 7.72 -15.61
C LEU A 109 -2.65 8.99 -16.44
N ASP A 110 -3.85 9.21 -16.98
CA ASP A 110 -4.27 10.45 -17.64
C ASP A 110 -4.63 11.52 -16.61
N SER A 111 -4.84 12.76 -17.04
CA SER A 111 -5.35 13.87 -16.21
C SER A 111 -6.70 13.55 -15.53
N HIS A 112 -7.44 12.57 -16.05
CA HIS A 112 -8.71 12.10 -15.50
C HIS A 112 -8.57 10.86 -14.60
N GLY A 113 -7.33 10.42 -14.30
CA GLY A 113 -7.06 9.25 -13.47
C GLY A 113 -7.32 7.90 -14.14
N GLN A 114 -7.49 7.88 -15.46
CA GLN A 114 -7.68 6.65 -16.23
C GLN A 114 -6.35 6.12 -16.76
N ASN A 115 -6.24 4.81 -16.96
CA ASN A 115 -5.04 4.19 -17.52
C ASN A 115 -4.86 4.61 -18.98
N VAL A 116 -3.66 5.11 -19.31
CA VAL A 116 -3.34 5.56 -20.68
C VAL A 116 -2.90 4.37 -21.55
N THR A 117 -2.40 3.30 -20.94
CA THR A 117 -1.82 2.14 -21.65
C THR A 117 -2.01 0.88 -20.79
N ASP A 118 -2.26 -0.26 -21.44
CA ASP A 118 -2.42 -1.57 -20.80
C ASP A 118 -1.06 -2.24 -20.50
N ASP A 119 0.04 -1.61 -20.92
CA ASP A 119 1.40 -2.04 -20.64
C ASP A 119 1.78 -1.69 -19.19
N VAL A 120 1.50 -2.63 -18.30
CA VAL A 120 1.85 -2.52 -16.88
C VAL A 120 3.34 -2.78 -16.69
N GLN A 121 4.08 -1.79 -16.19
CA GLN A 121 5.50 -1.96 -15.87
C GLN A 121 5.66 -2.52 -14.46
N LYS A 122 6.10 -3.78 -14.34
CA LYS A 122 6.47 -4.38 -13.04
C LYS A 122 7.75 -3.71 -12.51
N ILE A 123 7.77 -3.34 -11.23
CA ILE A 123 8.95 -2.79 -10.56
C ILE A 123 9.72 -3.92 -9.89
N GLU A 124 11.04 -3.96 -10.10
CA GLU A 124 11.95 -4.71 -9.24
C GLU A 124 12.45 -3.77 -8.14
N VAL A 125 12.01 -4.02 -6.91
CA VAL A 125 12.34 -3.18 -5.73
C VAL A 125 13.79 -3.40 -5.32
N ASN A 126 14.47 -2.32 -4.90
CA ASN A 126 15.88 -2.28 -4.51
C ASN A 126 16.88 -2.73 -5.59
N GLN A 127 16.43 -2.93 -6.84
CA GLN A 127 17.33 -3.17 -7.96
C GLN A 127 17.66 -1.84 -8.62
N ASN A 128 18.89 -1.36 -8.42
CA ASN A 128 19.55 -0.47 -9.37
C ASN A 128 19.88 -1.25 -10.64
N ASN A 129 18.85 -1.77 -11.30
CA ASN A 129 18.96 -2.06 -12.69
C ASN A 129 19.08 -0.69 -13.38
N THR A 130 20.31 -0.23 -13.51
CA THR A 130 20.84 0.17 -14.82
C THR A 130 20.62 -0.98 -15.82
N ALA A 131 19.36 -1.37 -16.01
CA ALA A 131 18.86 -1.88 -17.26
C ALA A 131 18.85 -0.65 -18.17
N VAL A 132 20.06 -0.25 -18.57
CA VAL A 132 20.30 -0.03 -19.99
C VAL A 132 19.69 -1.26 -20.62
N GLU A 133 18.51 -1.08 -21.21
CA GLU A 133 17.86 -2.08 -22.03
C GLU A 133 18.97 -2.85 -22.73
N ALA A 134 18.97 -4.18 -22.60
CA ALA A 134 19.88 -5.01 -23.35
C ALA A 134 19.69 -4.65 -24.83
N VAL A 135 20.54 -3.75 -25.31
CA VAL A 135 20.60 -3.34 -26.71
C VAL A 135 21.09 -4.59 -27.39
N THR A 136 20.12 -5.26 -27.99
CA THR A 136 20.24 -6.34 -28.95
C THR A 136 21.53 -6.17 -29.75
N THR A 137 22.56 -6.97 -29.46
CA THR A 137 23.85 -7.08 -30.16
C THR A 137 24.62 -5.75 -30.32
N PRO A 138 25.90 -5.64 -29.94
CA PRO A 138 26.69 -4.48 -30.35
C PRO A 138 26.77 -4.47 -31.88
N LYS A 139 25.99 -3.59 -32.53
CA LYS A 139 26.16 -3.25 -33.95
C LYS A 139 27.57 -2.69 -34.06
N CYS A 140 28.50 -3.54 -34.49
CA CYS A 140 29.86 -3.19 -34.79
C CYS A 140 29.87 -1.99 -35.75
N GLY A 141 30.19 -0.81 -35.23
CA GLY A 141 30.31 0.40 -36.03
C GLY A 141 31.57 0.38 -36.89
N SER A 142 31.52 1.00 -38.08
CA SER A 142 32.67 1.05 -38.98
C SER A 142 33.69 2.10 -38.50
N CYS A 143 34.97 1.73 -38.47
CA CYS A 143 36.09 2.64 -38.23
C CYS A 143 36.57 3.35 -39.52
N TYR A 144 35.75 3.36 -40.57
CA TYR A 144 36.04 4.02 -41.86
C TYR A 144 37.45 3.74 -42.45
N GLY A 145 37.93 2.49 -42.30
CA GLY A 145 39.23 2.03 -42.83
C GLY A 145 40.46 2.41 -42.01
N ALA A 146 40.29 3.05 -40.84
CA ALA A 146 41.39 3.43 -39.96
C ALA A 146 41.97 2.24 -39.16
N LEU A 147 41.17 1.19 -38.89
CA LEU A 147 41.62 -0.06 -38.28
C LEU A 147 41.54 -1.24 -39.27
N PRO A 148 42.31 -2.33 -39.04
CA PRO A 148 42.25 -3.55 -39.84
C PRO A 148 40.87 -4.23 -39.80
N GLU A 149 40.59 -5.07 -40.78
CA GLU A 149 39.31 -5.80 -40.88
C GLU A 149 39.11 -6.67 -39.63
N GLY A 150 38.02 -6.41 -38.90
CA GLY A 150 37.66 -7.10 -37.65
C GLY A 150 37.64 -6.20 -36.41
N SER A 151 38.15 -4.97 -36.47
CA SER A 151 38.01 -4.00 -35.38
C SER A 151 36.78 -3.09 -35.57
N CYS A 152 36.15 -2.72 -34.46
CA CYS A 152 34.90 -1.96 -34.45
C CYS A 152 35.05 -0.62 -33.73
N CYS A 153 34.31 0.39 -34.19
CA CYS A 153 34.28 1.72 -33.57
C CYS A 153 32.82 2.13 -33.33
N ASN A 154 32.43 2.17 -32.06
CA ASN A 154 31.07 2.42 -31.62
C ASN A 154 30.85 3.85 -31.12
N THR A 155 31.91 4.51 -30.64
CA THR A 155 31.86 5.89 -30.13
C THR A 155 32.57 6.88 -31.06
N CYS A 156 32.25 8.18 -30.93
CA CYS A 156 32.93 9.23 -31.68
C CYS A 156 34.40 9.36 -31.27
N GLU A 157 34.72 9.13 -29.99
CA GLU A 157 36.09 9.11 -29.50
C GLU A 157 36.92 8.00 -30.15
N GLU A 158 36.39 6.78 -30.27
CA GLU A 158 37.09 5.64 -30.90
C GLU A 158 37.44 5.92 -32.37
N VAL A 159 36.53 6.55 -33.13
CA VAL A 159 36.81 6.93 -34.52
C VAL A 159 37.92 7.99 -34.60
N LYS A 160 37.92 8.97 -33.69
CA LYS A 160 38.96 10.01 -33.63
C LYS A 160 40.33 9.41 -33.29
N GLU A 161 40.38 8.52 -32.31
CA GLU A 161 41.61 7.85 -31.88
C GLU A 161 42.19 6.97 -33.00
N ALA A 162 41.33 6.19 -33.67
CA ALA A 162 41.72 5.37 -34.82
C ALA A 162 42.39 6.17 -35.94
N TYR A 163 41.86 7.36 -36.25
CA TYR A 163 42.44 8.24 -37.26
C TYR A 163 43.70 8.95 -36.77
N GLN A 164 43.79 9.30 -35.49
CA GLN A 164 44.99 9.89 -34.89
C GLN A 164 46.18 8.93 -34.97
N LEU A 165 45.97 7.64 -34.69
CA LEU A 165 47.01 6.61 -34.81
C LEU A 165 47.58 6.48 -36.24
N ARG A 166 46.78 6.82 -37.25
CA ARG A 166 47.22 6.86 -38.66
C ARG A 166 47.66 8.24 -39.15
N GLY A 167 47.57 9.27 -38.31
CA GLY A 167 47.85 10.65 -38.70
C GLY A 167 46.87 11.23 -39.72
N TRP A 168 45.64 10.69 -39.79
CA TRP A 168 44.60 11.16 -40.71
C TRP A 168 43.67 12.16 -40.02
N GLN A 169 43.08 13.07 -40.78
CA GLN A 169 42.07 14.01 -40.28
C GLN A 169 40.66 13.44 -40.49
N VAL A 170 39.83 13.50 -39.45
CA VAL A 170 38.43 13.05 -39.48
C VAL A 170 37.52 14.21 -39.86
N ASN A 171 36.64 13.99 -40.84
CA ASN A 171 35.50 14.89 -41.08
C ASN A 171 34.33 14.50 -40.15
N ILE A 172 34.11 15.32 -39.12
CA ILE A 172 33.15 15.04 -38.04
C ILE A 172 31.71 14.95 -38.56
N ASP A 173 31.38 15.66 -39.65
CA ASP A 173 30.03 15.71 -40.23
C ASP A 173 29.66 14.45 -41.03
N GLU A 174 30.65 13.71 -41.51
CA GLU A 174 30.46 12.47 -42.25
C GLU A 174 30.38 11.24 -41.33
N VAL A 175 30.91 11.34 -40.11
CA VAL A 175 30.94 10.26 -39.14
C VAL A 175 29.61 10.15 -38.40
N VAL A 176 28.90 9.04 -38.61
CA VAL A 176 27.58 8.78 -38.02
C VAL A 176 27.66 8.72 -36.49
N GLN A 177 28.76 8.19 -35.95
CA GLN A 177 29.03 8.09 -34.51
C GLN A 177 29.23 9.46 -33.84
N CYS A 178 29.60 10.49 -34.59
CA CYS A 178 29.83 11.84 -34.09
C CYS A 178 28.64 12.78 -34.25
N LYS A 179 27.57 12.32 -34.93
CA LYS A 179 26.29 13.03 -34.99
C LYS A 179 25.59 12.87 -33.65
N VAL A 180 25.91 13.75 -32.71
CA VAL A 180 25.27 13.84 -31.39
C VAL A 180 23.75 13.84 -31.59
N ARG A 181 23.06 12.84 -31.02
CA ARG A 181 21.61 12.96 -30.78
C ARG A 181 21.43 14.20 -29.93
N ASN A 182 20.84 15.25 -30.48
CA ASN A 182 20.52 16.51 -29.80
C ASN A 182 19.66 16.26 -28.54
N ILE A 183 20.28 15.87 -27.43
CA ILE A 183 19.66 15.82 -26.10
C ILE A 183 19.80 17.20 -25.42
N THR A 184 20.78 18.00 -25.85
CA THR A 184 21.13 19.29 -25.25
C THR A 184 20.25 20.48 -25.67
N LYS A 185 19.32 20.31 -26.64
CA LYS A 185 18.41 21.40 -27.05
C LYS A 185 17.21 21.60 -26.13
N VAL A 186 16.90 20.64 -25.25
CA VAL A 186 15.80 20.79 -24.27
C VAL A 186 16.26 21.58 -23.03
N LEU A 187 17.56 21.63 -22.74
CA LEU A 187 18.10 22.29 -21.53
C LEU A 187 18.15 23.83 -21.62
N ASN A 188 18.12 24.41 -22.83
CA ASN A 188 18.23 25.87 -23.03
C ASN A 188 16.90 26.55 -23.41
N LEU A 189 15.76 25.86 -23.23
CA LEU A 189 14.42 26.43 -23.46
C LEU A 189 13.57 26.49 -22.18
N MET A 190 14.18 26.23 -21.01
CA MET A 190 13.59 26.47 -19.68
C MET A 190 14.56 27.26 -18.79
N LEU A 191 15.13 28.33 -19.34
CA LEU A 191 15.62 29.48 -18.60
C LEU A 191 15.00 30.73 -19.21
#